data_AF-A0A977KUY7-F1
#
_entry.id   AF-A0A977KUY7-F1
#
_cell.length_a   1.000
_cell.length_b   1.000
_cell.length_c   1.000
_cell.angle_alpha   90.00
_cell.angle_beta   90.00
_cell.angle_gamma   90.00
#
_symmetry.space_group_name_H-M   'P 1'
#
loop_
_entity.id
_entity.type
_entity.pdbx_description
1 polymer ?
#
loop_
_entity_poly.entity_id
_entity_poly.type
_entity_poly.pdbx_seq_one_letter_code
_entity_poly.pdbx_strand_id
1 'polypeptide(L)' 'MESDLGTMSKEKLREYVIGHPNDKEAFYLYVDALKSSSSGQSYPSSLSPEEIEQAVMEYVGQNQAK' A
#
# COMPACT_ATOMS: atom_id res chain seq x y z
N MET A 1 -14.56 17.75 14.12
CA MET A 1 -14.46 16.36 14.60
C MET A 1 -13.33 15.72 13.83
N GLU A 2 -12.11 16.15 14.15
CA GLU A 2 -10.88 15.46 13.77
C GLU A 2 -10.62 14.47 14.90
N SER A 3 -10.33 13.19 14.67
CA SER A 3 -9.37 12.41 15.51
C SER A 3 -9.40 10.89 15.29
N ASP A 4 -10.44 10.27 14.73
CA ASP A 4 -10.46 8.78 14.64
C ASP A 4 -10.05 8.21 13.27
N LEU A 5 -9.98 9.02 12.22
CA LEU A 5 -9.64 8.53 10.88
C LEU A 5 -8.20 8.01 10.80
N GLY A 6 -7.27 8.59 11.56
CA GLY A 6 -5.86 8.17 11.58
C GLY A 6 -5.61 6.81 12.25
N THR A 7 -6.57 6.29 13.03
CA THR A 7 -6.46 5.02 13.77
C THR A 7 -7.37 3.92 13.22
N MET A 8 -8.22 4.25 12.24
CA MET A 8 -9.15 3.30 11.63
C MET A 8 -8.44 2.28 10.73
N SER A 9 -8.97 1.06 10.71
CA SER A 9 -8.62 0.04 9.73
C SER A 9 -8.94 0.53 8.31
N LYS A 10 -8.19 0.04 7.31
CA LYS A 10 -8.36 0.38 5.89
C LYS A 10 -9.79 0.21 5.39
N GLU A 11 -10.49 -0.81 5.85
CA GLU A 11 -11.88 -1.12 5.48
C GLU A 11 -12.84 -0.03 5.97
N LYS A 12 -12.61 0.49 7.17
CA LYS A 12 -13.40 1.56 7.78
C LYS A 12 -13.13 2.91 7.12
N LEU A 13 -11.87 3.18 6.79
CA LEU A 13 -11.50 4.35 5.97
C LEU A 13 -12.15 4.30 4.59
N ARG A 14 -12.21 3.13 3.94
CA ARG A 14 -12.88 2.96 2.65
C ARG A 14 -14.38 3.26 2.75
N GLU A 15 -15.08 2.67 3.73
CA GLU A 15 -16.51 2.94 3.96
C GLU A 15 -16.77 4.43 4.20
N TYR A 16 -15.92 5.07 5.01
CA TYR A 16 -16.03 6.50 5.33
C TYR A 16 -15.86 7.39 4.10
N VAL A 17 -14.83 7.16 3.28
CA VAL A 17 -14.55 7.93 2.06
C VAL A 17 -15.69 7.81 1.05
N ILE A 18 -16.32 6.63 0.93
CA ILE A 18 -17.49 6.44 0.06
C ILE A 18 -18.69 7.28 0.55
N GLY A 19 -18.90 7.37 1.87
CA GLY A 19 -19.97 8.19 2.46
C GLY A 19 -19.69 9.69 2.45
N HIS A 20 -18.42 10.10 2.32
CA HIS A 20 -17.98 11.49 2.43
C HIS A 20 -17.05 11.88 1.26
N PRO A 21 -17.54 11.87 0.00
CA PRO A 21 -16.70 12.09 -1.18
C PRO A 21 -16.07 13.48 -1.26
N ASN A 22 -16.60 14.46 -0.52
CA ASN A 22 -16.05 15.82 -0.45
C ASN A 22 -15.02 16.01 0.67
N ASP A 23 -14.86 15.02 1.55
CA ASP A 23 -13.89 15.03 2.63
C ASP A 23 -12.51 14.61 2.08
N LYS A 24 -11.75 15.62 1.64
CA LYS A 24 -10.43 15.42 1.05
C LYS A 24 -9.45 14.83 2.06
N GLU A 25 -9.58 15.16 3.34
CA GLU A 25 -8.68 14.70 4.38
C GLU A 25 -8.82 13.18 4.57
N ALA A 26 -10.05 12.69 4.66
CA ALA A 26 -10.32 11.26 4.72
C ALA A 26 -9.83 10.51 3.48
N PHE A 27 -9.96 11.12 2.29
CA PHE A 27 -9.40 10.55 1.06
C PHE A 27 -7.88 10.43 1.12
N TYR A 28 -7.17 11.47 1.56
CA TYR A 28 -5.71 11.43 1.69
C TYR A 28 -5.24 10.39 2.71
N LEU A 29 -5.91 10.29 3.87
CA LEU A 29 -5.61 9.28 4.88
C LEU A 29 -5.79 7.85 4.34
N TYR A 30 -6.85 7.62 3.55
CA TYR A 30 -7.07 6.32 2.91
C TYR A 30 -5.99 5.98 1.88
N VAL A 31 -5.58 6.94 1.05
CA VAL A 31 -4.51 6.77 0.07
C VAL A 31 -3.17 6.49 0.75
N ASP A 32 -2.84 7.21 1.82
CA ASP A 32 -1.60 6.98 2.57
C ASP A 32 -1.60 5.63 3.28
N ALA A 33 -2.75 5.19 3.83
CA ALA A 33 -2.90 3.85 4.39
C ALA A 33 -2.74 2.74 3.32
N LEU A 34 -3.12 3.00 2.06
CA LEU A 34 -2.88 2.07 0.95
C LEU A 34 -1.40 1.99 0.59
N LYS A 35 -0.71 3.13 0.51
CA LYS A 35 0.73 3.19 0.23
C LYS A 35 1.57 2.56 1.34
N SER A 36 1.22 2.80 2.61
CA SER A 36 1.94 2.20 3.74
C SER A 36 1.77 0.68 3.82
N SER A 37 0.63 0.17 3.34
CA SER A 37 0.38 -1.28 3.22
C SER A 37 1.05 -1.91 2.01
N SER A 38 1.54 -1.13 1.04
CA SER A 38 2.29 -1.71 -0.07
C SER A 38 3.69 -2.04 0.42
N SER A 39 3.83 -3.24 0.98
CA SER A 39 5.12 -3.92 1.14
C SER A 39 5.71 -4.36 -0.21
N GLY A 40 5.19 -3.83 -1.32
CA GLY A 40 5.66 -4.11 -2.67
C GLY A 40 6.99 -3.41 -2.87
N GLN A 41 8.04 -4.18 -3.06
CA GLN A 41 9.35 -3.66 -3.42
C GLN A 41 9.24 -3.01 -4.81
N SER A 42 9.50 -1.70 -4.88
CA SER A 42 9.50 -0.97 -6.15
C SER A 42 10.82 -1.21 -6.86
N TYR A 43 10.78 -1.89 -8.00
CA TYR A 43 11.95 -2.13 -8.83
C TYR A 43 12.05 -1.08 -9.95
N PRO A 44 13.25 -0.59 -10.27
CA PRO A 44 13.42 0.41 -11.32
C PRO A 44 13.05 -0.18 -12.69
N SER A 45 12.43 0.63 -13.56
CA SER A 45 12.03 0.19 -14.91
C SER A 45 13.20 -0.11 -15.85
N SER A 46 14.43 0.19 -15.42
CA SER A 46 15.67 -0.02 -16.16
C SER A 46 16.29 -1.41 -15.94
N LEU A 47 15.66 -2.29 -15.15
CA LEU A 47 16.19 -3.63 -14.96
C LEU A 47 16.17 -4.42 -16.27
N SER A 48 17.27 -5.09 -16.55
CA SER A 48 17.33 -6.12 -17.58
C SER A 48 16.46 -7.33 -17.19
N PRO A 49 16.04 -8.16 -18.16
CA PRO A 49 15.27 -9.36 -17.88
C PRO A 49 15.94 -10.30 -16.85
N GLU A 50 17.28 -10.42 -16.89
CA GLU A 50 18.04 -11.25 -15.94
C GLU A 50 17.98 -10.69 -14.51
N GLU A 51 18.06 -9.37 -14.34
CA GLU A 51 17.94 -8.73 -13.02
C GLU A 51 16.52 -8.84 -12.45
N ILE A 52 15.50 -8.84 -13.31
CA ILE A 52 14.12 -9.10 -12.90
C ILE A 52 13.97 -10.54 -12.41
N GLU A 53 14.51 -11.52 -13.15
CA GLU A 53 14.46 -12.92 -12.73
C GLU A 53 15.15 -13.15 -11.37
N GLN A 54 16.33 -12.56 -11.15
CA GLN A 54 17.03 -12.65 -9.87
C GLN A 54 16.21 -12.03 -8.73
N ALA A 55 15.64 -10.85 -8.94
CA ALA A 55 14.81 -10.16 -7.96
C ALA A 55 13.55 -10.98 -7.58
N VAL A 56 12.90 -11.61 -8.56
CA VAL A 56 11.74 -12.47 -8.33
C VAL A 56 12.15 -13.74 -7.56
N MET A 57 13.26 -14.38 -7.94
CA MET A 57 13.75 -15.57 -7.23
C MET A 57 14.13 -15.26 -5.78
N GLU A 58 14.76 -14.12 -5.52
CA GLU A 58 15.12 -13.68 -4.17
C GLU A 58 13.87 -13.44 -3.31
N TYR A 59 12.88 -12.71 -3.84
CA TYR A 59 11.63 -12.44 -3.12
C TYR A 59 10.83 -13.71 -2.79
N VAL A 60 10.77 -14.65 -3.73
CA VAL A 60 10.09 -15.93 -3.52
C VAL A 60 10.86 -16.80 -2.51
N GLY A 61 12.19 -16.84 -2.59
CA GLY A 61 13.03 -17.56 -1.63
C GLY A 61 12.90 -17.03 -0.20
N GLN A 62 12.89 -15.71 -0.03
CA GLN A 62 12.72 -15.07 1.29
C GLN A 62 11.34 -15.33 1.93
N ASN A 63 10.29 -15.46 1.12
CA ASN A 63 8.94 -15.79 1.61
C ASN A 63 8.70 -17.28 1.88
N GLN A 64 9.56 -18.19 1.40
CA GLN A 64 9.46 -19.63 1.71
C GLN A 64 10.24 -20.05 2.96
N ALA A 65 11.19 -19.22 3.41
CA ALA A 65 12.02 -19.50 4.58
C ALA A 65 11.43 -18.97 5.90
N LYS A 66 10.19 -18.48 5.88
CA LYS A 66 9.50 -17.87 7.02
C LYS A 66 8.21 -18.61 7.34
#